data_AF-A0A9Q3H9T9-F1
#
_entry.id   AF-A0A9Q3H9T9-F1
#
_cell.length_a   1.000
_cell.length_b   1.000
_cell.length_c   1.000
_cell.angle_alpha   90.00
_cell.angle_beta   90.00
_cell.angle_gamma   90.00
#
_symmetry.space_group_name_H-M   'P 1'
#
loop_
_entity.id
_entity.type
_entity.pdbx_description
1 polymer ?
#
loop_
_entity_poly.entity_id
_entity_poly.type
_entity_poly.pdbx_seq_one_letter_code
_entity_poly.pdbx_strand_id
1 'polypeptide(L)'
;MLGTKLSFSTAYNLQTDGLAERMIQTMEEIIRRFCAYGMEYKDHEGYTHDWVTLLPAVQLAYNTSQHSTTGKSPSLVEKGWNPLLPVDNLEKNLLTIHPTAKDFHET
;
A
#
# COMPACT_ATOMS: atom_id res chain seq x y z
N MET A 1 -33.00 -5.89 -9.89
CA MET A 1 -31.68 -5.88 -10.56
C MET A 1 -31.11 -4.47 -10.45
N LEU A 2 -29.86 -4.30 -10.02
CA LEU A 2 -29.27 -3.01 -9.63
C LEU A 2 -28.93 -2.04 -10.80
N GLY A 3 -29.55 -2.18 -11.97
CA GLY A 3 -29.33 -1.30 -13.13
C GLY A 3 -27.89 -1.29 -13.69
N THR A 4 -27.00 -2.15 -13.20
CA THR A 4 -25.58 -2.15 -13.55
C THR A 4 -25.37 -2.65 -14.97
N LYS A 5 -24.70 -1.84 -15.80
CA LYS A 5 -24.29 -2.23 -17.16
C LYS A 5 -22.89 -2.85 -17.10
N LEU A 6 -22.77 -4.11 -17.52
CA LEU A 6 -21.49 -4.80 -17.62
C LEU A 6 -20.71 -4.26 -18.82
N SER A 7 -19.48 -3.83 -18.58
CA SER A 7 -18.52 -3.46 -19.63
C SER A 7 -17.41 -4.50 -19.63
N PHE A 8 -17.36 -5.35 -20.66
CA PHE A 8 -16.33 -6.36 -20.81
C PHE A 8 -15.10 -5.74 -21.48
N SER A 9 -13.92 -5.96 -20.91
CA SER A 9 -12.67 -5.78 -21.64
C SER A 9 -12.56 -6.90 -22.69
N THR A 10 -12.08 -6.59 -23.88
CA THR A 10 -11.74 -7.61 -24.87
C THR A 10 -10.36 -8.18 -24.50
N ALA A 11 -10.14 -9.48 -24.75
CA ALA A 11 -8.81 -10.07 -24.60
C ALA A 11 -7.76 -9.21 -25.33
N TYR A 12 -6.64 -8.92 -24.65
CA TYR A 12 -5.52 -8.11 -25.16
C TYR A 12 -5.77 -6.59 -25.32
N ASN A 13 -6.87 -6.02 -24.80
CA ASN A 13 -7.03 -4.55 -24.69
C ASN A 13 -6.75 -4.05 -23.27
N LEU A 14 -5.47 -3.78 -22.99
CA LEU A 14 -4.94 -3.20 -21.74
C LEU A 14 -5.48 -1.79 -21.44
N GLN A 15 -6.10 -1.13 -22.43
CA GLN A 15 -6.47 0.28 -22.33
C GLN A 15 -7.72 0.53 -21.47
N THR A 16 -8.60 -0.47 -21.33
CA THR A 16 -9.85 -0.33 -20.56
C THR A 16 -9.65 -0.61 -19.06
N ASP A 17 -8.69 -1.45 -18.70
CA ASP A 17 -8.47 -1.91 -17.30
C ASP A 17 -7.07 -1.57 -16.75
N GLY A 18 -6.28 -0.78 -17.47
CA GLY A 18 -4.88 -0.51 -17.13
C GLY A 18 -4.64 0.12 -15.76
N LEU A 19 -5.62 0.83 -15.19
CA LEU A 19 -5.54 1.35 -13.82
C LEU A 19 -5.62 0.23 -12.78
N ALA A 20 -6.57 -0.70 -12.94
CA ALA A 20 -6.68 -1.84 -12.05
C ALA A 20 -5.48 -2.78 -12.21
N GLU A 21 -5.05 -3.02 -13.46
CA GLU A 21 -3.85 -3.81 -13.74
C GLU A 21 -2.59 -3.22 -13.07
N ARG A 22 -2.40 -1.89 -13.14
CA ARG A 22 -1.26 -1.22 -12.48
C ARG A 22 -1.33 -1.30 -10.96
N MET A 23 -2.53 -1.19 -10.40
CA MET A 23 -2.78 -1.37 -8.97
C MET A 23 -2.45 -2.80 -8.53
N ILE A 24 -2.95 -3.80 -9.25
CA ILE A 24 -2.71 -5.23 -8.99
C ILE A 24 -1.21 -5.53 -9.03
N GLN A 25 -0.49 -5.09 -10.07
CA GLN A 25 0.97 -5.25 -10.18
C GLN A 25 1.70 -4.68 -8.96
N THR A 26 1.29 -3.51 -8.47
CA THR A 26 1.92 -2.86 -7.31
C THR A 26 1.67 -3.66 -6.03
N MET A 27 0.44 -4.14 -5.82
CA MET A 27 0.09 -4.99 -4.67
C MET A 27 0.84 -6.31 -4.69
N GLU A 28 0.95 -6.96 -5.86
CA GLU A 28 1.72 -8.19 -6.04
C GLU A 28 3.20 -7.99 -5.70
N GLU A 29 3.79 -6.87 -6.11
CA GLU A 29 5.18 -6.55 -5.78
C GLU A 29 5.39 -6.39 -4.28
N ILE A 30 4.48 -5.70 -3.58
CA ILE A 30 4.53 -5.55 -2.12
C ILE A 30 4.42 -6.93 -1.46
N ILE A 31 3.41 -7.72 -1.81
CA ILE A 31 3.21 -9.07 -1.25
C ILE A 31 4.45 -9.94 -1.48
N ARG A 32 5.00 -9.93 -2.69
CA ARG A 32 6.20 -10.71 -3.02
C ARG A 32 7.39 -10.32 -2.14
N ARG A 33 7.60 -9.02 -1.90
CA ARG A 33 8.66 -8.54 -1.01
C ARG A 33 8.43 -8.99 0.43
N PHE A 34 7.20 -8.92 0.94
CA PHE A 34 6.90 -9.33 2.31
C PHE A 34 6.93 -10.85 2.51
N CYS A 35 6.45 -11.65 1.54
CA CYS A 35 6.52 -13.10 1.60
C CYS A 35 7.95 -13.64 1.38
N ALA A 36 8.76 -13.00 0.53
CA ALA A 36 10.12 -13.46 0.26
C ALA A 36 11.15 -13.06 1.33
N TYR A 37 10.94 -11.91 2.00
CA TYR A 37 11.90 -11.34 2.96
C TYR A 37 11.36 -11.20 4.39
N GLY A 38 10.08 -11.51 4.63
CA GLY A 38 9.44 -11.38 5.94
C GLY A 38 10.13 -12.28 6.97
N MET A 39 10.85 -11.66 7.90
CA MET A 39 11.60 -12.35 8.96
C MET A 39 10.69 -12.90 10.08
N GLU A 40 9.43 -12.44 10.16
CA GLU A 40 8.56 -12.66 11.32
C GLU A 40 7.50 -13.75 11.10
N TYR A 41 7.11 -14.02 9.86
CA TYR A 41 6.24 -15.15 9.53
C TYR A 41 7.12 -16.31 9.03
N LYS A 42 7.75 -17.01 9.97
CA LYS A 42 8.36 -18.31 9.73
C LYS A 42 7.51 -19.36 10.41
N ASP A 43 6.93 -20.27 9.63
CA ASP A 43 6.43 -21.52 10.18
C ASP A 43 7.59 -22.52 10.29
N HIS A 44 7.36 -23.67 10.92
CA HIS A 44 8.37 -24.69 11.22
C HIS A 44 9.19 -25.16 9.99
N GLU A 45 8.68 -24.93 8.77
CA GLU A 45 9.24 -25.36 7.49
C GLU A 45 9.85 -24.23 6.63
N GLY A 46 9.83 -22.96 7.06
CA GLY A 46 10.44 -21.84 6.32
C GLY A 46 9.57 -20.58 6.19
N TYR A 47 9.76 -19.81 5.12
CA TYR A 47 8.99 -18.59 4.85
C TYR A 47 7.49 -18.89 4.78
N THR A 48 6.68 -18.20 5.59
CA THR A 48 5.22 -18.27 5.50
C THR A 48 4.77 -17.59 4.21
N HIS A 49 4.18 -18.39 3.33
CA HIS A 49 3.56 -17.96 2.08
C HIS A 49 2.10 -17.49 2.29
N ASP A 50 1.72 -17.13 3.52
CA ASP A 50 0.36 -16.70 3.84
C ASP A 50 0.14 -15.24 3.42
N TRP A 51 0.02 -15.05 2.11
CA TRP A 51 -0.29 -13.76 1.51
C TRP A 51 -1.70 -13.28 1.86
N VAL A 52 -2.61 -14.19 2.24
CA VAL A 52 -4.01 -13.86 2.54
C VAL A 52 -4.10 -13.01 3.80
N THR A 53 -3.33 -13.35 4.84
CA THR A 53 -3.29 -12.55 6.07
C THR A 53 -2.57 -11.21 5.89
N LEU A 54 -1.70 -11.09 4.88
CA LEU A 54 -1.04 -9.83 4.51
C LEU A 54 -1.93 -8.88 3.71
N LEU A 55 -2.94 -9.38 2.99
CA LEU A 55 -3.80 -8.57 2.11
C LEU A 55 -4.40 -7.32 2.79
N PRO A 56 -5.00 -7.39 4.01
CA PRO A 56 -5.58 -6.20 4.63
C PRO A 56 -4.54 -5.13 4.94
N ALA A 57 -3.35 -5.55 5.38
CA ALA A 57 -2.24 -4.65 5.68
C ALA A 57 -1.68 -3.98 4.41
N VAL A 58 -1.50 -4.76 3.35
CA VAL A 58 -1.05 -4.27 2.04
C VAL A 58 -2.06 -3.29 1.43
N GLN A 59 -3.35 -3.62 1.50
CA GLN A 59 -4.41 -2.74 1.01
C GLN A 59 -4.44 -1.42 1.77
N LEU A 60 -4.31 -1.47 3.11
CA LEU A 60 -4.24 -0.26 3.92
C LEU A 60 -3.04 0.59 3.54
N ALA A 61 -1.84 -0.01 3.49
CA ALA A 61 -0.60 0.68 3.15
C ALA A 61 -0.66 1.34 1.76
N TYR A 62 -1.18 0.63 0.76
CA TYR A 62 -1.37 1.16 -0.58
C TYR A 62 -2.35 2.34 -0.58
N ASN A 63 -3.50 2.19 0.08
CA ASN A 63 -4.54 3.23 0.11
C ASN A 63 -4.08 4.51 0.82
N THR A 64 -3.19 4.40 1.81
CA THR A 64 -2.64 5.55 2.54
C THR A 64 -1.39 6.15 1.90
N SER A 65 -0.70 5.41 1.02
CA SER A 65 0.52 5.89 0.38
C SER A 65 0.22 6.93 -0.69
N GLN A 66 1.03 7.99 -0.76
CA GLN A 66 0.90 9.01 -1.79
C GLN A 66 1.46 8.49 -3.11
N HIS A 67 0.65 8.58 -4.17
CA HIS A 67 1.08 8.25 -5.51
C HIS A 67 1.84 9.42 -6.13
N SER A 68 3.00 9.16 -6.74
CA SER A 68 3.84 10.18 -7.37
C SER A 68 3.12 10.94 -8.48
N THR A 69 2.24 10.27 -9.23
CA THR A 69 1.49 10.87 -10.34
C THR A 69 0.43 11.86 -9.88
N THR A 70 -0.27 11.57 -8.78
CA THR A 70 -1.40 12.38 -8.28
C THR A 70 -1.04 13.26 -7.09
N GLY A 71 0.11 13.03 -6.45
CA GLY A 71 0.52 13.72 -5.21
C GLY A 71 -0.42 13.48 -4.03
N LYS A 72 -1.33 12.52 -4.15
CA LYS A 72 -2.39 12.21 -3.16
C LYS A 72 -2.49 10.72 -2.98
N SER A 73 -2.94 10.31 -1.80
CA SER A 73 -3.23 8.91 -1.51
C SER A 73 -4.58 8.50 -2.10
N PRO A 74 -4.75 7.23 -2.53
CA PRO A 74 -6.01 6.74 -3.07
C PRO A 74 -7.21 6.98 -2.14
N SER A 75 -7.07 6.76 -0.82
CA SER A 75 -8.17 7.02 0.12
C SER A 75 -8.56 8.50 0.21
N LEU A 76 -7.61 9.41 0.05
CA LEU A 76 -7.90 10.85 0.01
C LEU A 76 -8.67 11.22 -1.25
N VAL A 77 -8.35 10.60 -2.39
CA VAL A 77 -9.03 10.87 -3.67
C VAL A 77 -10.43 10.24 -3.70
N GLU A 78 -10.58 9.02 -3.20
CA GLU A 78 -11.84 8.27 -3.25
C GLU A 78 -12.80 8.69 -2.13
N LYS A 79 -12.30 8.82 -0.90
CA LYS A 79 -13.12 8.99 0.31
C LYS A 79 -13.02 10.39 0.92
N GLY A 80 -12.02 11.18 0.52
CA GLY A 80 -11.78 12.51 1.07
C GLY A 80 -11.02 12.54 2.39
N TRP A 81 -10.61 11.39 2.93
CA TRP A 81 -9.85 11.30 4.19
C TRP A 81 -8.92 10.09 4.20
N ASN A 82 -7.87 10.16 5.02
CA ASN A 82 -6.95 9.06 5.27
C ASN A 82 -7.15 8.53 6.69
N PRO A 83 -7.17 7.20 6.89
CA PRO A 83 -7.18 6.62 8.22
C PRO A 83 -5.89 6.97 8.97
N LEU A 84 -6.00 7.16 10.28
CA LEU A 84 -4.84 7.34 11.16
C LEU A 84 -4.13 5.99 11.31
N LEU A 85 -2.87 5.95 10.93
CA LEU A 85 -2.03 4.77 11.08
C LEU A 85 -1.37 4.75 12.48
N PRO A 86 -0.97 3.58 12.99
CA PRO A 86 -0.20 3.50 14.24
C PRO A 86 1.07 4.35 14.20
N VAL A 87 1.72 4.46 13.05
CA VAL A 87 2.92 5.31 12.84
C VAL A 87 2.63 6.80 13.04
N ASP A 88 1.42 7.26 12.70
CA ASP A 88 1.02 8.67 12.89
C ASP A 88 0.82 9.03 14.36
N ASN A 89 0.59 8.02 15.21
CA ASN A 89 0.47 8.19 16.66
C ASN A 89 1.83 8.10 17.37
N LEU A 90 2.83 7.49 16.72
CA LEU A 90 4.18 7.36 17.27
C LEU A 90 4.90 8.73 17.30
N GLU A 91 4.77 9.51 16.22
CA GLU A 91 5.45 10.81 16.05
C GLU A 91 5.04 11.88 17.09
N LYS A 92 3.88 11.75 17.74
CA LYS A 92 3.36 12.79 18.65
C LYS A 92 3.97 12.78 20.05
N ASN A 93 4.63 11.68 20.46
CA ASN A 93 5.20 11.53 21.80
C ASN A 93 6.70 11.17 21.79
N LEU A 94 7.35 11.14 20.63
CA LEU A 94 8.79 10.96 20.55
C LEU A 94 9.46 12.28 20.95
N LEU A 95 9.95 12.36 22.20
CA LEU A 95 10.96 13.34 22.56
C LEU A 95 12.12 13.16 21.58
N THR A 96 12.45 14.19 20.80
CA THR A 96 13.62 14.20 19.91
C THR A 96 14.88 14.24 20.77
N ILE A 97 15.32 13.07 21.25
CA ILE A 97 16.52 12.93 22.09
C ILE A 97 17.80 13.02 21.22
N HIS A 98 17.69 12.77 19.91
CA HIS A 98 18.80 12.79 18.98
C HIS A 98 18.50 13.67 17.76
N PRO A 99 19.51 14.42 17.26
CA PRO A 99 19.38 15.19 16.05
C PRO A 99 19.01 14.25 14.90
N THR A 100 17.92 14.56 14.23
CA THR A 100 17.38 13.76 13.13
C THR A 100 18.07 14.16 11.84
N ALA A 101 18.09 13.29 10.82
CA ALA A 101 18.67 13.58 9.50
C ALA A 101 18.18 14.91 8.87
N LYS A 102 17.01 15.41 9.28
CA LYS A 102 16.48 16.73 8.88
C LYS A 102 17.32 17.91 9.40
N ASP A 103 18.03 17.75 10.52
CA ASP A 103 18.83 18.79 11.17
C ASP A 103 20.21 18.99 10.52
N PHE A 104 20.62 18.11 9.60
CA PHE A 104 21.95 18.13 8.98
C PHE A 104 21.99 18.87 7.63
N HIS A 105 20.90 19.50 7.18
CA HIS A 105 20.80 20.15 5.86
C HIS A 105 20.95 21.67 5.88
N GLU A 106 21.33 22.29 7.00
CA GLU A 106 21.60 23.72 7.09
C GLU A 106 23.06 24.01 7.45
N THR A 107 23.93 24.01 6.43
CA THR A 107 25.23 24.71 6.44
C THR A 107 25.52 25.29 5.08
#